data_AF-A0A227J130-F1
#
_entry.id   AF-A0A227J130-F1
#
_cell.length_a   1.000
_cell.length_b   1.000
_cell.length_c   1.000
_cell.angle_alpha   90.00
_cell.angle_beta   90.00
_cell.angle_gamma   90.00
#
_symmetry.space_group_name_H-M   'P 1'
#
loop_
_entity.id
_entity.type
_entity.pdbx_description
1 polymer ?
#
loop_
_entity_poly.entity_id
_entity_poly.type
_entity_poly.pdbx_seq_one_letter_code
_entity_poly.pdbx_strand_id
1 'polypeptide(L)'
;MKRIALLFAMFALLSGCSSMSPEQCQTANWYRVGYQDGRSGNNPNILYEYIKDCREAGVTPNHVEWQDGFDKGTILYCSPDNGYTVGVE
;
A
#
# COMPACT_ATOMS: atom_id res chain seq x y z
N MET A 1 37.91 -13.87 -3.06
CA MET A 1 37.59 -12.42 -2.98
C MET A 1 36.50 -12.00 -3.99
N LYS A 2 36.69 -12.16 -5.32
CA LYS A 2 35.65 -11.81 -6.33
C LYS A 2 34.29 -12.51 -6.13
N ARG A 3 34.30 -13.81 -5.77
CA ARG A 3 33.06 -14.58 -5.49
C ARG A 3 32.30 -14.08 -4.27
N ILE A 4 33.00 -13.60 -3.23
CA ILE A 4 32.39 -13.06 -2.01
C ILE A 4 31.78 -11.68 -2.31
N ALA A 5 32.45 -10.85 -3.12
CA ALA A 5 31.91 -9.57 -3.57
C ALA A 5 30.62 -9.72 -4.40
N LEU A 6 30.55 -10.74 -5.26
CA LEU A 6 29.34 -11.06 -6.03
C LEU A 6 28.16 -11.50 -5.13
N LEU A 7 28.43 -12.28 -4.09
CA LEU A 7 27.41 -12.69 -3.11
C LEU A 7 26.89 -11.50 -2.30
N PHE A 8 27.76 -10.56 -1.94
CA PHE A 8 27.37 -9.34 -1.21
C PHE A 8 26.53 -8.39 -2.09
N ALA A 9 26.88 -8.25 -3.37
CA ALA A 9 26.11 -7.44 -4.32
C ALA A 9 24.70 -8.04 -4.57
N MET A 10 24.58 -9.37 -4.57
CA MET A 10 23.30 -10.06 -4.71
C MET A 10 22.40 -9.88 -3.48
N PHE A 11 22.98 -9.77 -2.28
CA PHE A 11 22.24 -9.49 -1.04
C PHE A 11 21.72 -8.05 -0.96
N ALA A 12 22.43 -7.08 -1.54
CA ALA A 12 22.02 -5.68 -1.54
C ALA A 12 20.78 -5.40 -2.41
N LEU A 13 20.41 -6.32 -3.31
CA LEU A 13 19.22 -6.22 -4.16
C LEU A 13 17.94 -6.74 -3.48
N LEU A 14 18.03 -7.26 -2.26
CA LEU A 14 16.88 -7.68 -1.45
C LEU A 14 16.22 -6.47 -0.76
N SER A 15 16.02 -5.36 -1.47
CA SER A 15 15.15 -4.30 -0.99
C SER A 15 13.76 -4.89 -0.79
N GLY A 16 13.26 -4.88 0.44
CA GLY A 16 11.93 -5.40 0.76
C GLY A 16 10.85 -4.67 -0.04
N CYS A 17 9.77 -5.37 -0.39
CA CYS A 17 8.58 -4.73 -0.93
C CYS A 17 8.03 -3.78 0.15
N SER A 18 8.18 -2.48 -0.05
CA SER A 18 7.42 -1.48 0.73
C SER A 18 6.09 -1.21 0.04
N SER A 19 5.08 -0.94 0.85
CA SER A 19 3.75 -0.52 0.39
C SER A 19 3.77 0.90 -0.18
N MET A 20 4.69 1.75 0.29
CA MET A 20 4.89 3.12 -0.18
C MET A 20 6.36 3.56 -0.01
N SER A 21 6.86 4.45 -0.88
CA SER A 21 8.18 5.07 -0.73
C SER A 21 8.12 6.31 0.17
N PRO A 22 9.25 6.74 0.78
CA PRO A 22 9.28 7.96 1.58
C PRO A 22 8.77 9.22 0.84
N GLU A 23 9.09 9.36 -0.45
CA GLU A 23 8.64 10.48 -1.29
C GLU A 23 7.14 10.45 -1.56
N GLN A 24 6.59 9.23 -1.76
CA GLN A 24 5.15 9.04 -1.91
C GLN A 24 4.41 9.43 -0.63
N CYS A 25 4.95 9.06 0.54
CA CYS A 25 4.37 9.44 1.84
C CYS A 25 4.27 10.97 2.01
N GLN A 26 5.31 11.72 1.63
CA GLN A 26 5.35 13.19 1.78
C GLN A 26 4.29 13.92 0.94
N THR A 27 3.88 13.32 -0.17
CA THR A 27 2.94 13.93 -1.13
C THR A 27 1.59 13.23 -1.15
N ALA A 28 1.37 12.25 -0.27
CA ALA A 28 0.18 11.43 -0.24
C ALA A 28 -1.06 12.26 0.09
N ASN A 29 -2.09 12.14 -0.77
CA ASN A 29 -3.45 12.50 -0.42
C ASN A 29 -4.11 11.25 0.18
N TRP A 30 -4.25 11.21 1.50
CA TRP A 30 -4.67 10.00 2.20
C TRP A 30 -6.08 9.54 1.85
N TYR A 31 -7.00 10.48 1.59
CA TYR A 31 -8.32 10.13 1.05
C TYR A 31 -8.23 9.40 -0.29
N ARG A 32 -7.40 9.91 -1.22
CA ARG A 32 -7.22 9.26 -2.52
C ARG A 32 -6.58 7.89 -2.38
N VAL A 33 -5.59 7.75 -1.50
CA VAL A 33 -4.94 6.46 -1.21
C VAL A 33 -5.99 5.45 -0.72
N GLY A 34 -6.74 5.81 0.33
CA GLY A 34 -7.80 4.96 0.85
C GLY A 34 -8.85 4.60 -0.19
N TYR A 35 -9.29 5.57 -1.00
CA TYR A 35 -10.24 5.30 -2.08
C TYR A 35 -9.74 4.27 -3.09
N GLN A 36 -8.46 4.31 -3.46
CA GLN A 36 -7.90 3.29 -4.35
C GLN A 36 -7.77 1.93 -3.66
N ASP A 37 -7.38 1.91 -2.38
CA ASP A 37 -7.29 0.67 -1.60
C ASP A 37 -8.65 -0.03 -1.49
N GLY A 38 -9.68 0.72 -1.08
CA GLY A 38 -11.04 0.21 -0.95
C GLY A 38 -11.59 -0.25 -2.30
N ARG A 39 -11.35 0.51 -3.37
CA ARG A 39 -11.77 0.15 -4.73
C ARG A 39 -11.05 -1.10 -5.26
N SER A 40 -9.83 -1.35 -4.79
CA SER A 40 -9.06 -2.55 -5.16
C SER A 40 -9.41 -3.77 -4.30
N GLY A 41 -10.24 -3.59 -3.27
CA GLY A 41 -10.58 -4.66 -2.33
C GLY A 41 -9.43 -5.03 -1.39
N ASN A 42 -8.47 -4.11 -1.17
CA ASN A 42 -7.34 -4.36 -0.29
C ASN A 42 -7.82 -4.60 1.15
N ASN A 43 -7.12 -5.47 1.88
CA ASN A 43 -7.37 -5.62 3.31
C ASN A 43 -7.03 -4.30 4.03
N PRO A 44 -7.92 -3.75 4.88
CA PRO A 44 -7.68 -2.46 5.53
C PRO A 44 -6.44 -2.43 6.43
N ASN A 45 -5.90 -3.60 6.80
CA ASN A 45 -4.61 -3.70 7.50
C ASN A 45 -3.43 -3.10 6.72
N ILE A 46 -3.57 -2.85 5.40
CA ILE A 46 -2.54 -2.16 4.60
C ILE A 46 -2.16 -0.78 5.18
N LEU A 47 -3.07 -0.13 5.91
CA LEU A 47 -2.76 1.12 6.59
C LEU A 47 -1.62 0.98 7.61
N TYR A 48 -1.47 -0.18 8.25
CA TYR A 48 -0.35 -0.44 9.16
C TYR A 48 0.99 -0.53 8.45
N GLU A 49 1.00 -1.04 7.21
CA GLU A 49 2.21 -1.03 6.38
C GLU A 49 2.58 0.40 5.98
N TYR A 50 1.59 1.25 5.62
CA TYR A 50 1.86 2.67 5.39
C TYR A 50 2.39 3.38 6.63
N ILE A 51 1.87 3.08 7.83
CA ILE A 51 2.38 3.65 9.09
C ILE A 51 3.84 3.26 9.32
N LYS A 52 4.21 2.02 8.98
CA LYS A 52 5.58 1.52 9.11
C LYS A 52 6.50 2.19 8.08
N ASP A 53 6.12 2.20 6.81
CA ASP A 53 6.95 2.68 5.71
C ASP A 53 7.12 4.21 5.76
N CYS A 54 6.04 4.94 6.05
CA CYS A 54 6.07 6.41 6.10
C CYS A 54 6.78 6.97 7.35
N ARG A 55 7.06 6.13 8.35
CA ARG A 55 7.83 6.53 9.53
C ARG A 55 9.22 7.02 9.18
N GLU A 56 9.89 6.40 8.21
CA GLU A 56 11.22 6.82 7.75
C GLU A 56 11.19 8.22 7.14
N ALA A 57 10.06 8.60 6.54
CA ALA A 57 9.81 9.95 6.04
C ALA A 57 9.35 10.94 7.12
N GLY A 58 9.13 10.51 8.37
CA GLY A 58 8.53 11.33 9.42
C GLY A 58 7.06 11.67 9.18
N VAL A 59 6.38 10.94 8.29
CA VAL A 59 4.97 11.16 7.94
C VAL A 59 4.11 10.16 8.70
N THR A 60 3.04 10.66 9.34
CA THR A 60 1.98 9.81 9.90
C THR A 60 0.77 9.83 8.96
N PRO A 61 0.31 8.68 8.46
CA PRO A 61 -0.89 8.62 7.64
C PRO A 61 -2.12 9.23 8.33
N ASN A 62 -2.90 10.03 7.61
CA ASN A 62 -4.17 10.53 8.11
C ASN A 62 -5.22 9.42 8.03
N HIS A 63 -5.42 8.71 9.15
CA HIS A 63 -6.37 7.60 9.24
C HIS A 63 -7.80 8.01 8.87
N VAL A 64 -8.27 9.19 9.28
CA VAL A 64 -9.65 9.62 9.06
C VAL A 64 -9.91 9.84 7.57
N GLU A 65 -9.00 10.56 6.90
CA GLU A 65 -9.11 10.76 5.45
C GLU A 65 -8.99 9.43 4.68
N TRP A 66 -8.02 8.59 5.04
CA TRP A 66 -7.84 7.29 4.42
C TRP A 66 -9.09 6.42 4.60
N GLN A 67 -9.68 6.36 5.80
CA GLN A 67 -10.87 5.55 6.05
C GLN A 67 -12.08 6.05 5.25
N ASP A 68 -12.31 7.37 5.20
CA ASP A 68 -13.40 7.94 4.39
C ASP A 68 -13.24 7.58 2.92
N GLY A 69 -12.02 7.73 2.38
CA GLY A 69 -11.71 7.27 1.02
C GLY A 69 -11.98 5.78 0.84
N PHE A 70 -11.44 4.95 1.74
CA PHE A 70 -11.56 3.49 1.71
C PHE A 70 -13.01 3.05 1.65
N ASP A 71 -13.85 3.57 2.53
CA ASP A 71 -15.28 3.25 2.57
C ASP A 71 -15.97 3.59 1.24
N LYS A 72 -15.63 4.74 0.62
CA LYS A 72 -16.16 5.11 -0.71
C LYS A 72 -15.67 4.20 -1.82
N GLY A 73 -14.40 3.78 -1.77
CA GLY A 73 -13.83 2.85 -2.74
C GLY A 73 -14.47 1.46 -2.65
N THR A 74 -14.67 0.95 -1.42
CA THR A 74 -15.24 -0.37 -1.17
C THR A 74 -16.66 -0.52 -1.71
N ILE A 75 -17.45 0.55 -1.73
CA ILE A 75 -18.79 0.52 -2.37
C ILE A 75 -18.70 0.07 -3.84
N LEU A 76 -17.66 0.46 -4.57
CA LEU A 76 -17.46 0.06 -5.96
C LEU A 76 -16.97 -1.38 -6.06
N TYR A 77 -16.04 -1.78 -5.20
CA TYR A 77 -15.52 -3.14 -5.16
C TYR A 77 -16.62 -4.15 -4.79
N CYS A 78 -17.48 -3.81 -3.84
CA CYS A 78 -18.60 -4.65 -3.39
C CYS A 78 -19.86 -4.54 -4.27
N SER A 79 -19.75 -3.96 -5.47
CA SER A 79 -20.87 -3.97 -6.42
C SER A 79 -21.24 -5.41 -6.82
N PRO A 80 -22.52 -5.73 -7.08
CA PRO A 80 -22.92 -7.09 -7.46
C PRO A 80 -22.17 -7.63 -8.67
N ASP A 81 -21.93 -6.79 -9.68
CA ASP A 81 -21.20 -7.16 -10.89
C ASP A 81 -19.75 -7.55 -10.56
N ASN A 82 -19.05 -6.72 -9.79
CA ASN A 82 -17.67 -7.04 -9.39
C ASN A 82 -17.62 -8.23 -8.43
N GLY A 83 -18.61 -8.37 -7.54
CA GLY A 83 -18.77 -9.52 -6.65
C GLY A 83 -18.94 -10.83 -7.41
N TYR A 84 -19.70 -10.84 -8.51
CA TYR A 84 -19.74 -11.99 -9.41
C TYR A 84 -18.37 -12.23 -10.05
N THR A 85 -17.76 -11.21 -10.64
CA THR A 85 -16.45 -11.33 -11.30
C THR A 85 -15.39 -11.94 -10.39
N VAL A 86 -15.17 -11.39 -9.19
CA VAL A 86 -14.15 -11.89 -8.26
C VAL A 86 -14.53 -13.22 -7.60
N GLY A 87 -15.82 -13.55 -7.56
CA GLY A 87 -16.32 -14.78 -6.94
C GLY A 87 -16.31 -15.99 -7.88
N VAL A 88 -16.17 -15.78 -9.19
CA VAL A 88 -16.02 -16.86 -10.19
C VAL A 88 -14.58 -17.10 -10.65
N GLU A 89 -13.66 -16.20 -10.29
CA GLU A 89 -12.21 -16.41 -10.42
C GLU A 89 -11.71 -17.52 -9.48
#